data_AF-A0A9Q4CW59-F1
#
_entry.id   AF-A0A9Q4CW59-F1
#
_cell.length_a   1.000
_cell.length_b   1.000
_cell.length_c   1.000
_cell.angle_alpha   90.00
_cell.angle_beta   90.00
_cell.angle_gamma   90.00
#
_symmetry.space_group_name_H-M   'P 1'
#
loop_
_entity.id
_entity.type
_entity.pdbx_description
1 polymer ?
#
loop_
_entity_poly.entity_id
_entity_poly.type
_entity_poly.pdbx_seq_one_letter_code
_entity_poly.pdbx_strand_id
1 'polypeptide(L)'
;MDFEGFGDFFTMAMGRPPYPYQEALATGTEWPLMLEVPTGMGKTAAVVLGWIWRRRFASPECRADTPRRLIYCLPQRTLVRQTMANIESWLQQVGLGSHGSQRNETLDTSHEPSVDEKHLEIADGASDGRRELRSTWIPVYGLLGGDVAGEFDVEPEYDAILVGTQDQLLSRALFRGYGLSRSRWPMHAAYVNND
;
A
#
# COMPACT_ATOMS: atom_id res chain seq x y z
N MET A 1 4.33 6.20 -18.12
CA MET A 1 3.41 7.35 -18.13
C MET A 1 4.17 8.48 -17.49
N ASP A 2 4.36 9.57 -18.22
CA ASP A 2 5.16 10.70 -17.76
C ASP A 2 4.21 11.85 -17.45
N PHE A 3 4.27 12.37 -16.23
CA PHE A 3 3.49 13.51 -15.78
C PHE A 3 4.39 14.75 -15.78
N GLU A 4 3.91 15.90 -16.24
CA GLU A 4 4.71 17.14 -16.24
C GLU A 4 4.91 17.66 -14.80
N GLY A 5 3.95 17.41 -13.91
CA GLY A 5 4.05 17.74 -12.50
C GLY A 5 3.02 17.04 -11.61
N PHE A 6 3.13 17.28 -10.30
CA PHE A 6 2.22 16.71 -9.31
C PHE A 6 0.76 17.11 -9.56
N GLY A 7 0.53 18.33 -10.07
CA GLY A 7 -0.80 18.82 -10.42
C GLY A 7 -1.55 17.94 -11.41
N ASP A 8 -0.88 17.49 -12.48
CA ASP A 8 -1.47 16.63 -13.50
C ASP A 8 -1.74 15.22 -12.98
N PHE A 9 -0.75 14.67 -12.26
CA PHE A 9 -0.88 13.38 -11.58
C PHE A 9 -2.06 13.38 -10.61
N PHE A 10 -2.17 14.41 -9.77
CA PHE A 10 -3.25 14.54 -8.80
C PHE A 10 -4.60 14.72 -9.50
N THR A 11 -4.66 15.52 -10.56
CA THR A 11 -5.88 15.73 -11.34
C THR A 11 -6.34 14.44 -12.01
N MET A 12 -5.40 13.62 -12.53
CA MET A 12 -5.73 12.31 -13.08
C MET A 12 -6.31 11.36 -12.02
N ALA A 13 -5.78 11.37 -10.80
CA ALA A 13 -6.25 10.51 -9.71
C ALA A 13 -7.57 10.94 -9.07
N MET A 14 -7.84 12.26 -9.02
CA MET A 14 -8.95 12.83 -8.25
C MET A 14 -10.04 13.49 -9.11
N GLY A 15 -9.78 13.71 -10.40
CA GLY A 15 -10.65 14.46 -11.31
C GLY A 15 -10.70 15.97 -11.03
N ARG A 16 -9.81 16.50 -10.17
CA ARG A 16 -9.74 17.92 -9.80
C ARG A 16 -8.31 18.31 -9.39
N PRO A 17 -7.91 19.59 -9.55
CA PRO A 17 -6.57 20.03 -9.17
C PRO A 17 -6.32 19.95 -7.66
N PRO A 18 -5.05 19.80 -7.23
CA PRO A 18 -4.69 19.80 -5.83
C PRO A 18 -4.86 21.17 -5.18
N TYR A 19 -5.07 21.17 -3.86
CA TYR A 19 -4.88 22.38 -3.06
C TYR A 19 -3.38 22.71 -2.92
N PRO A 20 -3.02 23.99 -2.69
CA PRO A 20 -1.62 24.40 -2.55
C PRO A 20 -0.84 23.60 -1.49
N TYR A 21 -1.48 23.26 -0.38
CA TYR A 21 -0.83 22.47 0.68
C TYR A 21 -0.56 21.02 0.27
N GLN A 22 -1.38 20.44 -0.62
CA GLN A 22 -1.20 19.07 -1.12
C GLN A 22 -0.01 19.01 -2.07
N GLU A 23 0.13 20.03 -2.92
CA GLU A 23 1.28 20.19 -3.81
C GLU A 23 2.56 20.47 -3.04
N ALA A 24 2.51 21.36 -2.05
CA ALA A 24 3.65 21.62 -1.18
C ALA A 24 4.12 20.38 -0.41
N LEU A 25 3.18 19.52 0.05
CA LEU A 25 3.51 18.26 0.71
C LEU A 25 4.21 17.28 -0.23
N ALA A 26 3.77 17.19 -1.49
CA ALA A 26 4.30 16.22 -2.46
C ALA A 26 5.64 16.65 -3.06
N THR A 27 5.84 17.95 -3.26
CA THR A 27 7.02 18.52 -3.94
C THR A 27 8.05 19.13 -3.00
N GLY A 28 7.69 19.30 -1.72
CA GLY A 28 8.59 19.79 -0.68
C GLY A 28 9.78 18.85 -0.45
N THR A 29 10.89 19.41 0.02
CA THR A 29 12.13 18.66 0.29
C THR A 29 11.92 17.60 1.38
N GLU A 30 11.27 17.97 2.48
CA GLU A 30 11.08 17.10 3.64
C GLU A 30 9.63 16.59 3.75
N TRP A 31 9.47 15.40 4.34
CA TRP A 31 8.16 14.91 4.73
C TRP A 31 7.83 15.36 6.16
N PRO A 32 6.76 16.15 6.38
CA PRO A 32 6.49 16.72 7.69
C PRO A 32 6.02 15.66 8.70
N LEU A 33 6.47 15.79 9.95
CA LEU A 33 5.99 14.97 11.07
C LEU A 33 4.53 15.28 11.46
N MET A 34 4.06 16.49 11.18
CA MET A 34 2.70 16.94 11.51
C MET A 34 2.13 17.76 10.38
N LEU A 35 0.92 17.41 9.95
CA LEU A 35 0.17 18.13 8.91
C LEU A 35 -1.11 18.69 9.52
N GLU A 36 -1.11 19.98 9.85
CA GLU A 36 -2.26 20.69 10.39
C GLU A 36 -3.14 21.23 9.26
N VAL A 37 -4.25 20.54 9.01
CA VAL A 37 -5.23 20.94 7.99
C VAL A 37 -6.63 20.66 8.56
N PRO A 38 -7.65 21.50 8.30
CA PRO A 38 -9.03 21.22 8.70
C PRO A 38 -9.57 19.90 8.13
N THR A 39 -10.61 19.35 8.75
CA THR A 39 -11.35 18.20 8.17
C THR A 39 -12.01 18.60 6.85
N GLY A 40 -12.27 17.62 5.99
CA GLY A 40 -12.91 17.87 4.69
C GLY A 40 -12.00 18.39 3.57
N MET A 41 -10.77 18.81 3.86
CA MET A 41 -9.87 19.40 2.85
C MET A 41 -9.07 18.37 2.03
N GLY A 42 -9.29 17.07 2.23
CA GLY A 42 -8.62 16.02 1.43
C GLY A 42 -7.24 15.60 1.97
N LYS A 43 -7.07 15.55 3.30
CA LYS A 43 -5.84 15.06 3.97
C LYS A 43 -5.42 13.66 3.51
N THR A 44 -6.37 12.73 3.37
CA THR A 44 -6.08 11.37 2.91
C THR A 44 -5.47 11.38 1.51
N ALA A 45 -6.07 12.12 0.57
CA ALA A 45 -5.56 12.27 -0.78
C ALA A 45 -4.17 12.94 -0.78
N ALA A 46 -3.96 13.95 0.06
CA ALA A 46 -2.67 14.64 0.20
C ALA A 46 -1.55 13.65 0.58
N VAL A 47 -1.75 12.88 1.65
CA VAL A 47 -0.76 11.93 2.17
C VAL A 47 -0.51 10.79 1.18
N VAL A 48 -1.58 10.17 0.67
CA VAL A 48 -1.42 8.99 -0.20
C VAL A 48 -0.84 9.38 -1.56
N LEU A 49 -1.42 10.37 -2.24
CA LEU A 49 -0.96 10.77 -3.57
C LEU A 49 0.41 11.46 -3.50
N GLY A 50 0.68 12.23 -2.45
CA GLY A 50 2.01 12.80 -2.21
C GLY A 50 3.08 11.73 -2.03
N TRP A 51 2.78 10.68 -1.26
CA TRP A 51 3.69 9.54 -1.10
C TRP A 51 3.91 8.78 -2.42
N ILE A 52 2.84 8.49 -3.18
CA ILE A 52 2.95 7.83 -4.50
C ILE A 52 3.81 8.67 -5.45
N TRP A 53 3.60 9.99 -5.49
CA TRP A 53 4.37 10.91 -6.30
C TRP A 53 5.86 10.84 -5.99
N ARG A 54 6.21 10.95 -4.70
CA ARG A 54 7.61 10.88 -4.24
C ARG A 54 8.26 9.53 -4.58
N ARG A 55 7.51 8.43 -4.48
CA ARG A 55 8.01 7.08 -4.78
C ARG A 55 8.16 6.78 -6.27
N ARG A 56 7.31 7.32 -7.14
CA ARG A 56 7.26 6.93 -8.56
C ARG A 56 7.77 7.99 -9.53
N PHE A 57 7.55 9.27 -9.26
CA PHE A 57 7.72 10.35 -10.24
C PHE A 57 8.68 11.45 -9.80
N ALA A 58 8.92 11.63 -8.50
CA ALA A 58 9.88 12.61 -8.02
C ALA A 58 11.34 12.23 -8.34
N SER A 59 12.26 13.17 -8.04
CA SER A 59 13.69 13.01 -8.24
C SER A 59 14.24 11.77 -7.54
N PRO A 60 15.35 11.18 -8.03
CA PRO A 60 15.97 10.01 -7.40
C PRO A 60 16.32 10.21 -5.92
N GLU A 61 16.75 11.41 -5.54
CA GLU A 61 17.07 11.77 -4.15
C GLU A 61 15.83 11.74 -3.26
N CYS A 62 14.75 12.39 -3.70
CA CYS A 62 13.47 12.39 -2.98
C CYS A 62 12.89 10.98 -2.85
N ARG A 63 13.04 10.17 -3.90
CA ARG A 63 12.63 8.77 -3.89
C ARG A 63 13.44 7.95 -2.88
N ALA A 64 14.75 8.14 -2.82
CA ALA A 64 15.62 7.42 -1.88
C ALA A 64 15.32 7.77 -0.41
N ASP A 65 14.92 9.01 -0.14
CA ASP A 65 14.52 9.48 1.20
C ASP A 65 13.07 9.08 1.58
N THR A 66 12.25 8.69 0.60
CA THR A 66 10.85 8.33 0.85
C THR A 66 10.71 6.82 1.09
N PRO A 67 10.14 6.39 2.24
CA PRO A 67 9.96 4.97 2.54
C PRO A 67 9.09 4.24 1.50
N ARG A 68 9.46 3.00 1.16
CA ARG A 68 8.74 2.03 0.32
C ARG A 68 7.38 1.64 0.89
N ARG A 69 7.11 1.87 2.18
CA ARG A 69 5.82 1.52 2.79
C ARG A 69 5.13 2.72 3.38
N LEU A 70 3.90 2.98 2.93
CA LEU A 70 3.00 3.93 3.57
C LEU A 70 2.10 3.18 4.55
N ILE A 71 2.19 3.53 5.83
CA ILE A 71 1.33 2.97 6.88
C ILE A 71 0.29 4.02 7.27
N TYR A 72 -0.98 3.71 7.04
CA TYR A 72 -2.11 4.60 7.26
C TYR A 72 -3.03 4.06 8.35
N CYS A 73 -2.95 4.66 9.55
CA CYS A 73 -3.71 4.24 10.72
C CYS A 73 -5.05 5.00 10.83
N LEU A 74 -6.15 4.25 11.01
CA LEU A 74 -7.49 4.80 11.14
C LEU A 74 -8.20 4.26 12.38
N PRO A 75 -9.11 5.04 13.00
CA PRO A 75 -9.74 4.63 14.26
C PRO A 75 -10.84 3.56 14.09
N GLN A 76 -11.43 3.43 12.90
CA GLN A 76 -12.59 2.58 12.67
C GLN A 76 -12.44 1.71 11.42
N ARG A 77 -12.97 0.49 11.50
CA ARG A 77 -12.93 -0.50 10.41
C ARG A 77 -13.58 0.00 9.12
N THR A 78 -14.71 0.70 9.23
CA THR A 78 -15.42 1.26 8.06
C THR A 78 -14.55 2.27 7.32
N LEU A 79 -13.83 3.12 8.05
CA LEU A 79 -12.92 4.09 7.45
C LEU A 79 -11.74 3.42 6.74
N VAL A 80 -11.22 2.32 7.28
CA VAL A 80 -10.17 1.53 6.61
C VAL A 80 -10.65 1.03 5.26
N ARG A 81 -11.81 0.34 5.21
CA ARG A 81 -12.35 -0.18 3.94
C ARG A 81 -12.63 0.92 2.92
N GLN A 82 -13.24 2.02 3.35
CA GLN A 82 -13.49 3.18 2.48
C GLN A 82 -12.19 3.80 1.97
N THR A 83 -11.19 3.93 2.84
CA THR A 83 -9.89 4.48 2.47
C THR A 83 -9.19 3.57 1.46
N MET A 84 -9.18 2.26 1.67
CA MET A 84 -8.63 1.30 0.71
C MET A 84 -9.30 1.40 -0.66
N ALA A 85 -10.64 1.39 -0.70
CA ALA A 85 -11.37 1.51 -1.97
C ALA A 85 -11.04 2.81 -2.73
N ASN A 86 -10.88 3.92 -2.01
CA ASN A 86 -10.43 5.18 -2.61
C ASN A 86 -9.01 5.07 -3.17
N ILE A 87 -8.08 4.50 -2.40
CA ILE A 87 -6.67 4.35 -2.80
C ILE A 87 -6.55 3.44 -4.03
N GLU A 88 -7.24 2.31 -4.03
CA GLU A 88 -7.28 1.38 -5.17
C GLU A 88 -7.85 2.06 -6.42
N SER A 89 -8.92 2.84 -6.28
CA SER A 89 -9.47 3.64 -7.38
C SER A 89 -8.48 4.67 -7.91
N TRP A 90 -7.78 5.40 -7.02
CA TRP A 90 -6.76 6.37 -7.44
C TRP A 90 -5.60 5.69 -8.16
N LEU A 91 -5.11 4.56 -7.64
CA LEU A 91 -4.05 3.77 -8.26
C LEU A 91 -4.46 3.27 -9.64
N GLN A 92 -5.70 2.80 -9.81
CA GLN A 92 -6.23 2.40 -11.12
C GLN A 92 -6.25 3.56 -12.10
N GLN A 93 -6.70 4.75 -11.67
CA GLN A 93 -6.77 5.94 -12.52
C GLN A 93 -5.40 6.39 -13.04
N VAL A 94 -4.35 6.24 -12.22
CA VAL A 94 -2.98 6.63 -12.61
C VAL A 94 -2.14 5.47 -13.17
N GLY A 95 -2.77 4.31 -13.41
CA GLY A 95 -2.11 3.12 -13.98
C GLY A 95 -1.11 2.40 -13.05
N LEU A 96 -1.23 2.60 -11.73
CA LEU A 96 -0.43 1.94 -10.69
C LEU A 96 -1.23 0.88 -9.91
N GLY A 97 -2.47 0.60 -10.33
CA GLY A 97 -3.32 -0.43 -9.72
C GLY A 97 -2.93 -1.84 -10.18
N SER A 98 -3.19 -2.85 -9.35
CA SER A 98 -3.02 -4.24 -9.79
C SER A 98 -4.01 -4.55 -10.92
N HIS A 99 -3.51 -5.06 -12.05
CA HIS A 99 -4.38 -5.71 -13.03
C HIS A 99 -4.95 -6.97 -12.37
N GLY A 100 -6.26 -6.96 -12.10
CA GLY A 100 -6.94 -7.86 -11.18
C GLY A 100 -6.42 -9.30 -11.16
N SER A 101 -5.84 -9.70 -10.03
CA SER A 101 -6.03 -11.06 -9.56
C SER A 101 -7.31 -11.04 -8.74
N GLN A 102 -8.40 -11.54 -9.30
CA GLN A 102 -9.56 -11.92 -8.51
C GLN A 102 -9.06 -12.88 -7.42
N ARG A 103 -8.91 -12.39 -6.19
CA ARG A 103 -8.69 -13.25 -5.04
C ARG A 103 -10.06 -13.70 -4.57
N ASN A 104 -10.36 -14.97 -4.92
CA ASN A 104 -11.49 -15.78 -4.51
C ASN A 104 -12.15 -15.34 -3.19
N GLU A 105 -13.33 -14.75 -3.31
CA GLU A 105 -14.38 -14.88 -2.29
C GLU A 105 -14.90 -16.32 -2.34
N THR A 106 -14.14 -17.26 -1.77
CA THR A 106 -14.68 -18.57 -1.40
C THR A 106 -13.90 -19.08 -0.18
N LEU A 107 -14.18 -18.49 0.98
CA LEU A 107 -14.17 -19.28 2.21
C LEU A 107 -15.57 -19.88 2.33
N ASP A 108 -15.74 -21.07 1.75
CA ASP A 108 -16.73 -22.01 2.23
C ASP A 108 -16.01 -23.25 2.76
N THR A 109 -16.61 -23.73 3.83
CA THR A 109 -16.26 -24.67 4.87
C THR A 109 -15.62 -26.00 4.46
N SER A 110 -14.71 -26.45 5.34
CA SER A 110 -14.29 -27.85 5.57
C SER A 110 -13.72 -28.61 4.36
N HIS A 111 -12.44 -28.96 4.41
CA HIS A 111 -11.88 -30.32 4.26
C HIS A 111 -10.35 -30.24 4.38
N GLU A 112 -9.78 -31.06 5.27
CA GLU A 112 -8.34 -31.27 5.46
C GLU A 112 -7.71 -32.11 4.31
N PRO A 113 -6.37 -32.16 4.19
CA PRO A 113 -5.65 -32.09 2.92
C PRO A 113 -5.45 -33.44 2.24
N SER A 114 -5.46 -33.44 0.90
CA SER A 114 -4.82 -34.49 0.11
C SER A 114 -3.68 -33.89 -0.72
N VAL A 115 -2.50 -34.40 -0.42
CA VAL A 115 -1.26 -34.27 -1.19
C VAL A 115 -1.53 -34.69 -2.63
N ASP A 116 -1.30 -33.79 -3.60
CA ASP A 116 -0.93 -34.19 -4.95
C ASP A 116 -0.11 -33.09 -5.63
N GLU A 117 1.13 -33.47 -5.90
CA GLU A 117 2.12 -32.73 -6.63
C GLU A 117 1.61 -32.44 -8.06
N LYS A 118 1.58 -31.17 -8.45
CA LYS A 118 1.78 -30.80 -9.85
C LYS A 118 2.90 -29.79 -9.94
N HIS A 119 4.09 -30.35 -10.14
CA HIS A 119 5.17 -29.79 -10.94
C HIS A 119 4.58 -28.95 -12.10
N LEU A 120 4.64 -27.63 -11.98
CA LEU A 120 4.74 -26.77 -13.15
C LEU A 120 6.21 -26.41 -13.29
N GLU A 121 6.82 -26.91 -14.36
CA GLU A 121 8.16 -26.55 -14.79
C GLU A 121 8.27 -25.03 -14.90
N ILE A 122 9.13 -24.46 -14.06
CA ILE A 122 9.44 -23.03 -14.04
C ILE A 122 10.46 -22.79 -15.14
N ALA A 123 10.02 -22.20 -16.25
CA ALA A 123 10.92 -21.58 -17.20
C ALA A 123 11.51 -20.30 -16.57
N ASP A 124 12.83 -20.23 -16.46
CA ASP A 124 13.62 -19.15 -15.85
C ASP A 124 13.29 -17.74 -16.38
N GLY A 125 12.73 -17.63 -17.59
CA GLY A 125 12.34 -16.36 -18.22
C GLY A 125 11.01 -15.75 -17.75
N ALA A 126 10.19 -16.49 -16.98
CA ALA A 126 8.91 -15.97 -16.45
C ALA A 126 9.08 -15.13 -15.17
N SER A 127 10.25 -15.24 -14.53
CA SER A 127 10.60 -14.51 -13.31
C SER A 127 10.81 -13.02 -13.57
N ASP A 128 11.49 -12.69 -14.66
CA ASP A 128 11.87 -11.32 -15.04
C ASP A 128 10.65 -10.48 -15.45
N GLY A 129 9.79 -11.04 -16.32
CA GLY A 129 8.52 -10.39 -16.69
C GLY A 129 7.55 -10.22 -15.52
N ARG A 130 7.50 -11.16 -14.57
CA ARG A 130 6.73 -10.97 -13.32
C ARG A 130 7.31 -9.86 -12.46
N ARG A 131 8.64 -9.72 -12.41
CA ARG A 131 9.35 -8.72 -11.61
C ARG A 131 9.15 -7.31 -12.16
N GLU A 132 9.23 -7.13 -13.48
CA GLU A 132 8.91 -5.85 -14.14
C GLU A 132 7.45 -5.46 -13.92
N LEU A 133 6.52 -6.40 -14.09
CA LEU A 133 5.10 -6.17 -13.81
C LEU A 133 4.90 -5.78 -12.33
N ARG A 134 5.52 -6.48 -11.38
CA ARG A 134 5.47 -6.18 -9.94
C ARG A 134 6.05 -4.81 -9.58
N SER A 135 7.09 -4.38 -10.26
CA SER A 135 7.71 -3.06 -10.01
C SER A 135 6.77 -1.89 -10.32
N THR A 136 5.76 -2.11 -11.17
CA THR A 136 4.90 -1.05 -11.70
C THR A 136 3.70 -0.74 -10.81
N TRP A 137 3.03 -1.75 -10.25
CA TRP A 137 1.84 -1.53 -9.41
C TRP A 137 2.18 -1.40 -7.93
N ILE A 138 1.24 -0.85 -7.14
CA ILE A 138 1.38 -0.69 -5.70
C ILE A 138 0.24 -1.48 -5.02
N PRO A 139 0.54 -2.58 -4.29
CA PRO A 139 -0.46 -3.29 -3.51
C PRO A 139 -0.98 -2.44 -2.33
N VAL A 140 -2.27 -2.62 -2.04
CA VAL A 140 -2.94 -2.04 -0.87
C VAL A 140 -3.39 -3.19 0.04
N TYR A 141 -2.99 -3.16 1.31
CA TYR A 141 -3.29 -4.20 2.29
C TYR A 141 -4.10 -3.62 3.46
N GLY A 142 -5.21 -4.29 3.79
CA GLY A 142 -6.14 -3.86 4.84
C GLY A 142 -5.99 -4.60 6.16
N LEU A 143 -5.29 -4.04 7.14
CA LEU A 143 -5.07 -4.68 8.43
C LEU A 143 -6.30 -4.49 9.35
N LEU A 144 -7.20 -5.46 9.32
CA LEU A 144 -8.47 -5.49 10.05
C LEU A 144 -8.56 -6.75 10.93
N GLY A 145 -8.96 -6.62 12.20
CA GLY A 145 -9.19 -7.81 13.04
C GLY A 145 -10.23 -8.77 12.42
N GLY A 146 -9.91 -10.06 12.33
CA GLY A 146 -10.78 -11.08 11.72
C GLY A 146 -10.73 -11.16 10.19
N ASP A 147 -9.96 -10.30 9.53
CA ASP A 147 -9.63 -10.37 8.11
C ASP A 147 -8.11 -10.54 8.05
N VAL A 148 -7.60 -11.72 7.69
CA VAL A 148 -6.15 -11.91 7.55
C VAL A 148 -5.75 -11.18 6.28
N ALA A 149 -5.46 -9.88 6.42
CA ALA A 149 -4.96 -9.08 5.33
C ALA A 149 -3.76 -9.77 4.72
N GLY A 150 -3.74 -9.82 3.39
CA GLY A 150 -2.80 -10.62 2.60
C GLY A 150 -1.33 -10.48 2.98
N GLU A 151 -0.55 -11.40 2.44
CA GLU A 151 0.87 -11.60 2.72
C GLU A 151 1.77 -10.45 2.24
N PHE A 152 1.65 -9.26 2.84
CA PHE A 152 2.52 -8.13 2.56
C PHE A 152 3.97 -8.37 3.01
N ASP A 153 4.18 -9.38 3.84
CA ASP A 153 5.46 -9.80 4.39
C ASP A 153 6.30 -10.67 3.44
N VAL A 154 5.75 -11.04 2.28
CA VAL A 154 6.41 -11.94 1.30
C VAL A 154 7.36 -11.20 0.38
N GLU A 155 7.04 -9.97 -0.02
CA GLU A 155 7.82 -9.21 -1.02
C GLU A 155 8.22 -7.82 -0.47
N PRO A 156 9.13 -7.76 0.53
CA PRO A 156 9.50 -6.50 1.19
C PRO A 156 10.21 -5.50 0.26
N GLU A 157 10.80 -5.94 -0.85
CA GLU A 157 11.51 -5.08 -1.78
C GLU A 157 10.61 -4.12 -2.56
N TYR A 158 9.30 -4.40 -2.63
CA TYR A 158 8.34 -3.59 -3.39
C TYR A 158 7.62 -2.56 -2.53
N ASP A 159 7.18 -1.50 -3.20
CA ASP A 159 6.39 -0.44 -2.59
C ASP A 159 5.01 -0.97 -2.17
N ALA A 160 4.49 -0.57 -1.00
CA ALA A 160 3.19 -1.03 -0.53
C ALA A 160 2.47 0.01 0.34
N ILE A 161 1.13 -0.04 0.32
CA ILE A 161 0.28 0.78 1.21
C ILE A 161 -0.44 -0.15 2.20
N LEU A 162 -0.25 0.10 3.48
CA LEU A 162 -0.87 -0.63 4.59
C LEU A 162 -1.90 0.27 5.25
N VAL A 163 -3.18 -0.06 5.15
CA VAL A 163 -4.26 0.68 5.81
C VAL A 163 -4.82 -0.17 6.94
N GLY A 164 -4.77 0.32 8.17
CA GLY A 164 -5.11 -0.52 9.33
C GLY A 164 -5.77 0.21 10.47
N THR A 165 -6.41 -0.57 11.35
CA THR A 165 -6.86 -0.05 12.64
C THR A 165 -5.70 0.06 13.63
N GLN A 166 -5.85 0.93 14.62
CA GLN A 166 -4.82 1.15 15.63
C GLN A 166 -4.39 -0.15 16.34
N ASP A 167 -5.32 -1.03 16.69
CA ASP A 167 -5.02 -2.32 17.34
C ASP A 167 -4.18 -3.25 16.43
N GLN A 168 -4.49 -3.29 15.13
CA GLN A 168 -3.78 -4.14 14.18
C GLN A 168 -2.37 -3.65 13.93
N LEU A 169 -2.19 -2.33 13.77
CA LEU A 169 -0.89 -1.73 13.52
C LEU A 169 -0.01 -1.74 14.77
N LEU A 170 -0.55 -1.30 15.91
CA LEU A 170 0.21 -1.22 17.15
C LEU A 170 0.63 -2.61 17.66
N SER A 171 -0.23 -3.61 17.56
CA SER A 171 0.16 -4.97 17.97
C SER A 171 1.30 -5.54 17.13
N ARG A 172 1.36 -5.21 15.83
CA ARG A 172 2.47 -5.60 14.95
C ARG A 172 3.74 -4.84 15.31
N ALA A 173 3.64 -3.53 15.53
CA ALA A 173 4.77 -2.72 15.98
C ALA A 173 5.38 -3.20 17.31
N LEU A 174 4.56 -3.76 18.21
CA LEU A 174 4.95 -4.27 19.53
C LEU A 174 5.24 -5.79 19.57
N PHE A 175 5.56 -6.43 18.43
CA PHE A 175 5.92 -7.86 18.36
C PHE A 175 4.83 -8.82 18.89
N ARG A 176 3.56 -8.45 18.80
CA ARG A 176 2.43 -9.32 19.18
C ARG A 176 1.52 -9.73 18.04
N GLY A 177 1.53 -9.00 16.93
CA GLY A 177 0.85 -9.34 15.68
C GLY A 177 -0.55 -9.93 15.86
N TYR A 178 -1.53 -9.13 16.27
CA TYR A 178 -2.89 -9.62 16.55
C TYR A 178 -3.44 -10.40 15.35
N GLY A 179 -3.91 -11.63 15.59
CA GLY A 179 -4.43 -12.51 14.55
C GLY A 179 -3.37 -13.20 13.67
N LEU A 180 -2.08 -13.14 14.06
CA LEU A 180 -0.98 -13.82 13.36
C LEU A 180 -0.35 -14.93 14.20
N SER A 181 0.27 -15.90 13.51
CA SER A 181 1.13 -16.89 14.17
C SER A 181 2.37 -16.22 14.78
N ARG A 182 2.86 -16.77 15.90
CA ARG A 182 4.01 -16.23 16.64
C ARG A 182 5.28 -16.13 15.80
N SER A 183 5.47 -17.04 14.84
CA SER A 183 6.61 -17.03 13.92
C SER A 183 6.64 -15.81 12.99
N ARG A 184 5.48 -15.20 12.71
CA ARG A 184 5.38 -14.01 11.83
C ARG A 184 5.51 -12.70 12.59
N TRP A 185 5.43 -12.70 13.93
CA TRP A 185 5.49 -11.46 14.71
C TRP A 185 6.75 -10.63 14.45
N PRO A 186 7.97 -11.20 14.42
CA PRO A 186 9.18 -10.41 14.15
C PRO A 186 9.18 -9.80 12.75
N MET A 187 8.67 -10.53 11.74
CA MET A 187 8.61 -10.05 10.35
C MET A 187 7.69 -8.84 10.23
N HIS A 188 6.48 -8.92 10.77
CA HIS A 188 5.54 -7.79 10.74
C HIS A 188 6.05 -6.60 11.58
N ALA A 189 6.72 -6.86 12.70
CA ALA A 189 7.32 -5.79 13.51
C ALA A 189 8.45 -5.08 12.76
N ALA A 190 9.28 -5.82 12.01
CA ALA A 190 10.32 -5.25 11.18
C ALA A 190 9.73 -4.33 10.10
N TYR A 191 8.74 -4.82 9.33
CA TYR A 191 8.17 -4.07 8.22
C TYR A 191 7.31 -2.87 8.60
N VAL A 192 6.77 -2.85 9.82
CA VAL A 192 5.97 -1.72 10.34
C VAL A 192 6.87 -0.63 10.94
N ASN A 193 8.04 -0.98 11.47
CA ASN A 193 8.92 -0.04 12.14
C ASN A 193 10.12 0.41 11.31
N ASN A 194 10.46 -0.33 10.25
CA ASN A 194 11.68 -0.12 9.51
C ASN A 194 11.46 -0.28 8.00
N ASP A 195 12.22 0.50 7.25
CA ASP A 195 12.33 0.41 5.80
C ASP A 195 13.75 0.74 5.35
#